data_AF-A0A3S5CY91-F1
#
_entry.id   AF-A0A3S5CY91-F1
#
_cell.length_a   1.000
_cell.length_b   1.000
_cell.length_c   1.000
_cell.angle_alpha   90.00
_cell.angle_beta   90.00
_cell.angle_gamma   90.00
#
_symmetry.space_group_name_H-M   'P 1'
#
loop_
_entity.id
_entity.type
_entity.pdbx_description
1 polymer ?
#
loop_
_entity_poly.entity_id
_entity_poly.type
_entity_poly.pdbx_seq_one_letter_code
_entity_poly.pdbx_strand_id
1 'polypeptide(L)'
;MSRPLLLRLHRWITLVFALPLAVVLITGLILSFEPMAAGRSPGTVTAAQLDALLVQHDPAGQARGLFLRPYDGSLTLSGLRGAPLTVDLSTGTERSGPGALAALFGSSRGLHEHLIFDLGWLVTASTIAMLVLAGLGIALGWPRLSHSLAGWHKGVAWVLLPLLILSPLTGLALAFGITLSGPLPAAGPAVPLHEAVRMVTAQHDPSALLWVRQRGRDQLARIDVGGEHTVFSVGRDGLVPAGRNWPRLLHEGNWAGTVSALINVVISIAAVALLATGLVLWGRRQLRRRRTRGPAPASA
;
A
#
# COMPACT_ATOMS: atom_id res chain seq x y z
N MET A 1 1.81 35.82 1.45
CA MET A 1 2.41 35.47 2.77
C MET A 1 3.92 35.69 2.72
N SER A 2 4.55 36.11 3.82
CA SER A 2 6.01 36.29 3.85
C SER A 2 6.75 34.96 3.88
N ARG A 3 7.93 34.87 3.24
CA ARG A 3 8.79 33.66 3.23
C ARG A 3 9.10 33.11 4.64
N PRO A 4 9.37 33.93 5.67
CA PRO A 4 9.56 33.43 7.04
C PRO A 4 8.33 32.73 7.61
N LEU A 5 7.12 33.18 7.27
CA LEU A 5 5.88 32.58 7.72
C LEU A 5 5.66 31.19 7.07
N LEU A 6 5.89 31.06 5.76
CA LEU A 6 5.81 29.77 5.06
C LEU A 6 6.77 28.73 5.67
N LEU A 7 8.03 29.13 5.94
CA LEU A 7 9.01 28.25 6.60
C LEU A 7 8.60 27.88 8.03
N ARG A 8 7.93 28.78 8.74
CA ARG A 8 7.43 28.52 10.10
C ARG A 8 6.29 27.52 10.05
N LEU A 9 5.31 27.71 9.16
CA LEU A 9 4.20 26.78 8.95
C LEU A 9 4.68 25.39 8.54
N HIS A 10 5.55 25.31 7.53
CA HIS A 10 6.10 24.04 7.06
C HIS A 10 6.71 23.25 8.23
N ARG A 11 7.52 23.90 9.07
CA ARG A 11 8.12 23.25 10.24
C ARG A 11 7.08 22.80 11.27
N TRP A 12 6.11 23.66 11.59
CA TRP A 12 5.11 23.32 12.61
C TRP A 12 4.23 22.14 12.17
N ILE A 13 3.80 22.13 10.91
CA ILE A 13 3.05 21.00 10.35
C ILE A 13 3.91 19.74 10.42
N THR A 14 5.17 19.78 9.99
CA THR A 14 6.07 18.62 10.09
C THR A 14 6.21 18.11 11.52
N LEU A 15 6.30 19.00 12.52
CA LEU A 15 6.46 18.58 13.92
C LEU A 15 5.17 17.98 14.50
N VAL A 16 4.03 18.61 14.26
CA VAL A 16 2.72 18.13 14.73
C VAL A 16 2.42 16.75 14.15
N PHE A 17 2.74 16.55 12.87
CA PHE A 17 2.47 15.30 12.17
C PHE A 17 3.68 14.35 12.12
N ALA A 18 4.79 14.63 12.81
CA ALA A 18 6.03 13.86 12.65
C ALA A 18 5.85 12.37 12.93
N LEU A 19 5.18 12.03 14.04
CA LEU A 19 4.96 10.66 14.46
C LEU A 19 3.97 9.91 13.55
N PRO A 20 2.75 10.42 13.28
CA PRO A 20 1.84 9.70 12.38
C PRO A 20 2.40 9.60 10.96
N LEU A 21 3.11 10.63 10.46
CA LEU A 21 3.82 10.53 9.18
C LEU A 21 4.92 9.47 9.20
N ALA A 22 5.69 9.36 10.28
CA ALA A 22 6.71 8.32 10.38
C ALA A 22 6.08 6.93 10.27
N VAL A 23 4.97 6.68 10.97
CA VAL A 23 4.26 5.39 10.89
C VAL A 23 3.76 5.13 9.47
N VAL A 24 3.01 6.07 8.88
CA VAL A 24 2.43 5.92 7.53
C VAL A 24 3.52 5.72 6.47
N LEU A 25 4.63 6.46 6.54
CA LEU A 25 5.71 6.36 5.55
C LEU A 25 6.53 5.07 5.71
N ILE A 26 6.78 4.62 6.94
CA ILE A 26 7.51 3.37 7.19
C ILE A 26 6.66 2.17 6.78
N THR A 27 5.38 2.15 7.14
CA THR A 27 4.49 1.05 6.72
C THR A 27 4.25 1.09 5.21
N GLY A 28 4.12 2.27 4.60
CA GLY A 28 4.06 2.44 3.14
C GLY A 28 5.32 1.91 2.44
N LEU A 29 6.51 2.17 3.01
CA LEU A 29 7.77 1.60 2.53
C LEU A 29 7.76 0.07 2.59
N ILE A 30 7.31 -0.54 3.70
CA ILE A 30 7.20 -2.00 3.81
C ILE A 30 6.24 -2.55 2.74
N LEU A 31 5.07 -1.94 2.59
CA LEU A 31 4.05 -2.36 1.63
C LEU A 31 4.49 -2.20 0.18
N SER A 32 5.40 -1.27 -0.13
CA SER A 32 5.92 -1.09 -1.48
C SER A 32 6.70 -2.32 -2.01
N PHE A 33 7.11 -3.24 -1.13
CA PHE A 33 7.75 -4.51 -1.50
C PHE A 33 6.76 -5.66 -1.74
N GLU A 34 5.50 -5.55 -1.30
CA GLU A 34 4.50 -6.62 -1.44
C GLU A 34 4.26 -7.03 -2.90
N PRO A 35 4.15 -6.10 -3.87
CA PRO A 35 3.95 -6.47 -5.27
C PRO A 35 5.12 -7.29 -5.84
N MET A 36 6.35 -6.97 -5.42
CA MET A 36 7.55 -7.73 -5.83
C MET A 36 7.57 -9.13 -5.21
N ALA A 37 7.03 -9.30 -4.01
CA ALA A 37 6.88 -10.62 -3.41
C ALA A 37 5.81 -11.42 -4.17
N ALA A 38 4.67 -10.81 -4.50
CA ALA A 38 3.59 -11.44 -5.24
C ALA A 38 4.04 -11.95 -6.63
N GLY A 39 4.79 -11.15 -7.38
CA GLY A 39 5.24 -11.51 -8.73
C GLY A 39 6.38 -12.54 -8.84
N ARG A 40 6.94 -13.05 -7.72
CA ARG A 40 8.11 -13.96 -7.74
C ARG A 40 7.80 -15.44 -7.90
N SER A 41 6.52 -15.83 -7.86
CA SER A 41 6.12 -17.23 -7.80
C SER A 41 5.30 -17.76 -9.00
N PRO A 42 5.54 -17.35 -10.28
CA PRO A 42 4.83 -17.95 -11.42
C PRO A 42 5.01 -19.48 -11.47
N GLY A 43 3.96 -20.21 -11.83
CA GLY A 43 3.98 -21.67 -11.99
C GLY A 43 4.23 -22.51 -10.73
N THR A 44 4.20 -21.93 -9.54
CA THR A 44 4.43 -22.65 -8.27
C THR A 44 3.19 -23.35 -7.72
N VAL A 45 2.00 -22.94 -8.18
CA VAL A 45 0.71 -23.49 -7.76
C VAL A 45 -0.01 -24.05 -8.98
N THR A 46 -0.61 -25.23 -8.85
CA THR A 46 -1.37 -25.87 -9.94
C THR A 46 -2.87 -25.80 -9.70
N ALA A 47 -3.66 -25.87 -10.78
CA ALA A 47 -5.12 -25.91 -10.68
C ALA A 47 -5.60 -27.14 -9.89
N ALA A 48 -4.98 -28.30 -10.12
CA ALA A 48 -5.28 -29.54 -9.41
C ALA A 48 -5.01 -29.43 -7.90
N GLN A 49 -3.93 -28.75 -7.52
CA GLN A 49 -3.62 -28.49 -6.11
C GLN A 49 -4.68 -27.60 -5.46
N LEU A 50 -5.11 -26.52 -6.12
CA LEU A 50 -6.17 -25.65 -5.59
C LEU A 50 -7.51 -26.38 -5.46
N ASP A 51 -7.88 -27.18 -6.47
CA ASP A 51 -9.09 -28.00 -6.47
C ASP A 51 -9.07 -29.01 -5.30
N ALA A 52 -7.95 -29.72 -5.13
CA ALA A 52 -7.78 -30.67 -4.03
C ALA A 52 -7.89 -29.99 -2.64
N LEU A 53 -7.27 -28.82 -2.46
CA LEU A 53 -7.34 -28.06 -1.21
C LEU A 53 -8.77 -27.58 -0.91
N LEU A 54 -9.51 -27.14 -1.93
CA LEU A 54 -10.90 -26.73 -1.75
C LEU A 54 -11.82 -27.90 -1.43
N VAL A 55 -11.64 -29.05 -2.09
CA VAL A 55 -12.40 -30.27 -1.77
C VAL A 55 -12.12 -30.73 -0.34
N GLN A 56 -10.86 -30.64 0.11
CA GLN A 56 -10.47 -31.04 1.46
C GLN A 56 -11.03 -30.09 2.54
N HIS A 57 -10.93 -28.77 2.33
CA HIS A 57 -11.15 -27.77 3.38
C HIS A 57 -12.47 -26.99 3.27
N ASP A 58 -13.17 -27.08 2.12
CA ASP A 58 -14.51 -26.54 1.92
C ASP A 58 -15.42 -27.49 1.11
N PRO A 59 -15.62 -28.75 1.56
CA PRO A 59 -16.44 -29.73 0.83
C PRO A 59 -17.90 -29.30 0.69
N ALA A 60 -18.39 -28.43 1.57
CA ALA A 60 -19.75 -27.91 1.57
C ALA A 60 -19.91 -26.61 0.75
N GLY A 61 -18.84 -26.06 0.17
CA GLY A 61 -18.87 -24.83 -0.64
C GLY A 61 -19.34 -23.59 0.13
N GLN A 62 -19.02 -23.50 1.42
CA GLN A 62 -19.45 -22.42 2.31
C GLN A 62 -18.49 -21.23 2.27
N ALA A 63 -17.24 -21.42 1.84
CA ALA A 63 -16.27 -20.34 1.77
C ALA A 63 -16.73 -19.26 0.78
N ARG A 64 -16.51 -18.00 1.18
CA ARG A 64 -16.90 -16.80 0.44
C ARG A 64 -15.71 -16.07 -0.17
N GLY A 65 -14.51 -16.45 0.23
CA GLY A 65 -13.31 -15.98 -0.43
C GLY A 65 -12.10 -16.87 -0.17
N LEU A 66 -11.21 -16.84 -1.13
CA LEU A 66 -9.91 -17.49 -1.15
C LEU A 66 -8.86 -16.40 -1.40
N PHE A 67 -7.83 -16.38 -0.57
CA PHE A 67 -6.66 -15.52 -0.74
C PHE A 67 -5.44 -16.41 -0.92
N LEU A 68 -4.75 -16.26 -2.05
CA LEU A 68 -3.58 -17.06 -2.38
C LEU A 68 -2.33 -16.20 -2.22
N ARG A 69 -1.33 -16.72 -1.50
CA ARG A 69 -0.04 -16.07 -1.28
C ARG A 69 1.08 -17.08 -1.56
N PRO A 70 1.40 -17.34 -2.83
CA PRO A 70 2.40 -18.34 -3.19
C PRO A 70 3.78 -18.03 -2.61
N TYR A 71 4.14 -16.74 -2.53
CA TYR A 71 5.39 -16.25 -1.95
C TYR A 71 5.57 -16.56 -0.46
N ASP A 72 4.48 -16.89 0.24
CA ASP A 72 4.44 -17.25 1.66
C ASP A 72 3.90 -18.68 1.85
N GLY A 73 3.78 -19.44 0.76
CA GLY A 73 3.35 -20.83 0.74
C GLY A 73 1.96 -21.06 1.31
N SER A 74 1.01 -20.12 1.14
CA SER A 74 -0.28 -20.23 1.82
C SER A 74 -1.52 -19.86 1.03
N LEU A 75 -2.61 -20.47 1.47
CA LEU A 75 -3.97 -20.23 1.03
C LEU A 75 -4.83 -19.93 2.26
N THR A 76 -5.62 -18.86 2.21
CA THR A 76 -6.58 -18.53 3.27
C THR A 76 -7.99 -18.59 2.72
N LEU A 77 -8.84 -19.43 3.32
CA LEU A 77 -10.28 -19.45 3.09
C LEU A 77 -10.99 -18.56 4.12
N SER A 78 -11.96 -17.80 3.65
CA SER A 78 -12.72 -16.83 4.45
C SER A 78 -14.21 -17.02 4.23
N GLY A 79 -15.03 -16.58 5.19
CA GLY A 79 -16.48 -16.77 5.15
C GLY A 79 -16.96 -18.17 5.53
N LEU A 80 -16.06 -19.02 6.01
CA LEU A 80 -16.39 -20.25 6.73
C LEU A 80 -17.03 -19.90 8.09
N ARG A 81 -17.74 -20.85 8.70
CA ARG A 81 -18.26 -20.68 10.07
C ARG A 81 -17.09 -20.59 11.05
N GLY A 82 -16.77 -19.37 11.50
CA GLY A 82 -15.70 -19.12 12.47
C GLY A 82 -14.58 -18.24 11.93
N ALA A 83 -13.36 -18.47 12.40
CA ALA A 83 -12.17 -17.73 11.96
C ALA A 83 -11.77 -18.14 10.53
N PRO A 84 -11.09 -17.26 9.77
CA PRO A 84 -10.49 -17.63 8.50
C PRO A 84 -9.56 -18.84 8.65
N LEU A 85 -9.69 -19.82 7.76
CA LEU A 85 -8.85 -21.00 7.75
C LEU A 85 -7.62 -20.72 6.87
N THR A 86 -6.42 -20.92 7.41
CA THR A 86 -5.19 -20.82 6.63
C THR A 86 -4.58 -22.20 6.45
N VAL A 87 -4.18 -22.50 5.22
CA VAL A 87 -3.64 -23.80 4.80
C VAL A 87 -2.27 -23.59 4.19
N ASP A 88 -1.34 -24.47 4.52
CA ASP A 88 -0.02 -24.54 3.90
C ASP A 88 -0.12 -25.19 2.51
N LEU A 89 0.36 -24.52 1.48
CA LEU A 89 0.23 -24.98 0.09
C LEU A 89 1.03 -26.26 -0.17
N SER A 90 2.17 -26.45 0.51
CA SER A 90 3.05 -27.60 0.25
C SER A 90 2.56 -28.89 0.90
N THR A 91 1.97 -28.79 2.10
CA THR A 91 1.52 -29.95 2.88
C THR A 91 0.01 -30.17 2.82
N GLY A 92 -0.76 -29.14 2.46
CA GLY A 92 -2.22 -29.15 2.53
C GLY A 92 -2.79 -29.16 3.95
N THR A 93 -1.95 -28.92 4.97
CA THR A 93 -2.37 -28.92 6.38
C THR A 93 -2.75 -27.53 6.86
N GLU A 94 -3.66 -27.48 7.84
CA GLU A 94 -4.04 -26.22 8.48
C GLU A 94 -2.86 -25.61 9.22
N ARG A 95 -2.77 -24.28 9.20
CA ARG A 95 -1.81 -23.50 9.97
C ARG A 95 -2.51 -22.38 10.74
N SER A 96 -1.90 -21.99 11.86
CA SER A 96 -2.46 -21.02 12.81
C SER A 96 -2.62 -19.59 12.27
N GLY A 97 -2.03 -19.26 11.13
CA GLY A 97 -2.17 -17.94 10.52
C GLY A 97 -1.26 -17.78 9.30
N PRO A 98 -1.19 -16.58 8.68
CA PRO A 98 -0.24 -16.31 7.62
C PRO A 98 1.21 -16.48 8.11
N GLY A 99 2.16 -16.68 7.19
CA GLY A 99 3.57 -16.81 7.44
C GLY A 99 4.14 -15.43 7.72
N ALA A 100 5.39 -15.38 8.17
CA ALA A 100 5.96 -14.16 8.72
C ALA A 100 5.91 -12.98 7.74
N LEU A 101 6.13 -13.22 6.45
CA LEU A 101 6.15 -12.17 5.44
C LEU A 101 4.74 -11.64 5.15
N ALA A 102 3.76 -12.54 4.98
CA ALA A 102 2.37 -12.13 4.79
C ALA A 102 1.79 -11.46 6.05
N ALA A 103 2.18 -11.90 7.25
CA ALA A 103 1.80 -11.28 8.51
C ALA A 103 2.39 -9.87 8.66
N LEU A 104 3.64 -9.66 8.22
CA LEU A 104 4.28 -8.33 8.18
C LEU A 104 3.52 -7.38 7.24
N PHE A 105 3.17 -7.82 6.02
CA PHE A 105 2.39 -6.99 5.09
C PHE A 105 0.98 -6.71 5.63
N GLY A 106 0.31 -7.71 6.21
CA GLY A 106 -1.01 -7.54 6.84
C GLY A 106 -0.99 -6.53 7.98
N SER A 107 -0.02 -6.65 8.89
CA SER A 107 0.15 -5.74 10.03
C SER A 107 0.52 -4.32 9.58
N SER A 108 1.41 -4.21 8.60
CA SER A 108 1.81 -2.93 8.01
C SER A 108 0.63 -2.22 7.35
N ARG A 109 -0.22 -2.96 6.63
CA ARG A 109 -1.46 -2.43 6.04
C ARG A 109 -2.44 -1.93 7.09
N GLY A 110 -2.67 -2.72 8.14
CA GLY A 110 -3.52 -2.30 9.26
C GLY A 110 -3.08 -0.97 9.86
N LEU A 111 -1.78 -0.84 10.16
CA LEU A 111 -1.20 0.41 10.66
C LEU A 111 -1.21 1.55 9.63
N HIS A 112 -1.03 1.24 8.34
CA HIS A 112 -1.03 2.24 7.27
C HIS A 112 -2.41 2.85 7.03
N GLU A 113 -3.47 2.05 7.15
CA GLU A 113 -4.84 2.47 6.88
C GLU A 113 -5.52 3.05 8.13
N HIS A 114 -5.24 2.49 9.32
CA HIS A 114 -5.99 2.79 10.54
C HIS A 114 -5.12 3.25 11.72
N LEU A 115 -3.78 3.27 11.60
CA LEU A 115 -2.88 3.48 12.75
C LEU A 115 -3.20 2.53 13.93
N ILE A 116 -2.65 2.83 15.11
CA ILE A 116 -3.00 2.17 16.36
C ILE A 116 -4.32 2.78 16.86
N PHE A 117 -5.24 1.96 17.37
CA PHE A 117 -6.56 2.36 17.90
C PHE A 117 -7.58 2.86 16.86
N ASP A 118 -7.49 2.41 15.61
CA ASP A 118 -8.46 2.72 14.56
C ASP A 118 -8.59 4.23 14.25
N LEU A 119 -7.46 4.94 14.33
CA LEU A 119 -7.33 6.36 14.01
C LEU A 119 -7.17 6.61 12.51
N GLY A 120 -8.00 6.00 11.66
CA GLY A 120 -7.96 6.17 10.20
C GLY A 120 -8.08 7.64 9.75
N TRP A 121 -8.84 8.45 10.49
CA TRP A 121 -8.93 9.90 10.24
C TRP A 121 -7.57 10.61 10.36
N LEU A 122 -6.69 10.13 11.24
CA LEU A 122 -5.37 10.71 11.46
C LEU A 122 -4.42 10.32 10.32
N VAL A 123 -4.58 9.13 9.72
CA VAL A 123 -3.93 8.78 8.44
C VAL A 123 -4.34 9.78 7.38
N THR A 124 -5.65 9.99 7.17
CA THR A 124 -6.15 10.95 6.18
C THR A 124 -5.63 12.37 6.43
N ALA A 125 -5.68 12.85 7.67
CA ALA A 125 -5.17 14.17 8.04
C ALA A 125 -3.65 14.29 7.80
N SER A 126 -2.89 13.23 8.08
CA SER A 126 -1.44 13.19 7.82
C SER A 126 -1.14 13.22 6.32
N THR A 127 -1.90 12.49 5.52
CA THR A 127 -1.79 12.50 4.05
C THR A 127 -2.11 13.89 3.47
N ILE A 128 -3.15 14.57 3.99
CA ILE A 128 -3.43 15.97 3.64
C ILE A 128 -2.27 16.87 4.04
N ALA A 129 -1.71 16.68 5.25
CA ALA A 129 -0.56 17.44 5.71
C ALA A 129 0.66 17.26 4.79
N MET A 130 0.90 16.07 4.22
CA MET A 130 1.95 15.86 3.22
C MET A 130 1.75 16.73 1.98
N LEU A 131 0.52 16.81 1.46
CA LEU A 131 0.20 17.65 0.30
C LEU A 131 0.35 19.13 0.63
N VAL A 132 -0.06 19.57 1.82
CA VAL A 132 0.17 20.95 2.29
C VAL A 132 1.67 21.23 2.40
N LEU A 133 2.47 20.31 2.95
CA LEU A 133 3.92 20.45 3.03
C LEU A 133 4.57 20.55 1.66
N ALA A 134 4.12 19.77 0.68
CA ALA A 134 4.57 19.84 -0.71
C ALA A 134 4.19 21.19 -1.34
N GLY A 135 2.96 21.65 -1.18
CA GLY A 135 2.50 22.97 -1.64
C GLY A 135 3.30 24.12 -1.01
N LEU A 136 3.59 24.04 0.29
CA LEU A 136 4.48 24.99 0.97
C LEU A 136 5.91 24.93 0.41
N GLY A 137 6.40 23.73 0.07
CA GLY A 137 7.69 23.52 -0.60
C GLY A 137 7.78 24.26 -1.94
N ILE A 138 6.74 24.13 -2.77
CA ILE A 138 6.62 24.85 -4.05
C ILE A 138 6.59 26.37 -3.81
N ALA A 139 5.75 26.84 -2.88
CA ALA A 139 5.60 28.26 -2.56
C ALA A 139 6.89 28.91 -1.99
N LEU A 140 7.82 28.11 -1.45
CA LEU A 140 9.13 28.56 -1.00
C LEU A 140 10.12 28.82 -2.15
N GLY A 141 9.73 28.48 -3.38
CA GLY A 141 10.44 28.76 -4.62
C GLY A 141 11.56 27.78 -4.95
N TRP A 142 12.25 28.08 -6.05
CA TRP A 142 13.30 27.24 -6.61
C TRP A 142 14.41 26.91 -5.60
N PRO A 143 14.89 25.66 -5.54
CA PRO A 143 15.87 25.26 -4.56
C PRO A 143 17.25 25.80 -4.95
N ARG A 144 17.87 26.54 -4.03
CA ARG A 144 19.33 26.74 -4.08
C ARG A 144 20.00 25.47 -3.57
N LEU A 145 20.50 24.65 -4.51
CA LEU A 145 21.21 23.42 -4.21
C LEU A 145 22.59 23.74 -3.63
N SER A 146 23.01 22.93 -2.66
CA SER A 146 24.33 23.03 -2.05
C SER A 146 24.74 21.66 -1.54
N HIS A 147 26.04 21.41 -1.39
CA HIS A 147 26.58 20.19 -0.77
C HIS A 147 26.37 20.23 0.76
N SER A 148 25.12 20.30 1.19
CA SER A 148 24.71 20.29 2.59
C SER A 148 23.44 19.47 2.75
N LEU A 149 23.14 19.03 3.98
CA LEU A 149 21.90 18.31 4.27
C LEU A 149 20.65 19.08 3.84
N ALA A 150 20.66 20.40 3.99
CA ALA A 150 19.56 21.26 3.57
C ALA A 150 19.46 21.41 2.04
N GLY A 151 20.59 21.34 1.33
CA GLY A 151 20.64 21.30 -0.12
C GLY A 151 20.09 19.99 -0.66
N TRP A 152 20.51 18.86 -0.10
CA TRP A 152 19.99 17.53 -0.44
C TRP A 152 18.49 17.38 -0.15
N HIS A 153 18.01 17.83 1.02
CA HIS A 153 16.58 17.83 1.34
C HIS A 153 15.76 18.56 0.27
N LYS A 154 16.21 19.75 -0.15
CA LYS A 154 15.53 20.50 -1.22
C LYS A 154 15.66 19.84 -2.59
N GLY A 155 16.83 19.27 -2.90
CA GLY A 155 17.09 18.59 -4.16
C GLY A 155 16.16 17.39 -4.35
N VAL A 156 16.10 16.50 -3.36
CA VAL A 156 15.19 15.34 -3.35
C VAL A 156 13.74 15.81 -3.45
N ALA A 157 13.33 16.79 -2.64
CA ALA A 157 11.96 17.30 -2.63
C ALA A 157 11.53 17.86 -3.99
N TRP A 158 12.42 18.54 -4.71
CA TRP A 158 12.11 19.14 -6.02
C TRP A 158 12.19 18.14 -7.17
N VAL A 159 13.24 17.32 -7.22
CA VAL A 159 13.43 16.36 -8.32
C VAL A 159 12.33 15.29 -8.31
N LEU A 160 11.96 14.80 -7.12
CA LEU A 160 10.93 13.77 -6.98
C LEU A 160 9.53 14.34 -6.70
N LEU A 161 9.36 15.67 -6.78
CA LEU A 161 8.10 16.35 -6.43
C LEU A 161 6.87 15.73 -7.09
N PRO A 162 6.85 15.44 -8.42
CA PRO A 162 5.65 14.89 -9.05
C PRO A 162 5.25 13.54 -8.45
N LEU A 163 6.23 12.68 -8.18
CA LEU A 163 6.00 11.34 -7.62
C LEU A 163 5.62 11.42 -6.14
N LEU A 164 6.26 12.31 -5.38
CA LEU A 164 5.97 12.56 -3.95
C LEU A 164 4.58 13.15 -3.72
N ILE A 165 4.02 13.86 -4.71
CA ILE A 165 2.63 14.35 -4.68
C ILE A 165 1.66 13.26 -5.13
N LEU A 166 2.03 12.49 -6.16
CA LEU A 166 1.15 11.47 -6.74
C LEU A 166 0.75 10.41 -5.70
N SER A 167 1.69 9.92 -4.90
CA SER A 167 1.43 8.88 -3.88
C SER A 167 0.37 9.29 -2.82
N PRO A 168 0.47 10.45 -2.14
CA PRO A 168 -0.57 10.90 -1.21
C PRO A 168 -1.87 11.31 -1.91
N LEU A 169 -1.83 11.83 -3.14
CA LEU A 169 -3.06 12.10 -3.91
C LEU A 169 -3.85 10.81 -4.19
N THR A 170 -3.16 9.76 -4.64
CA THR A 170 -3.82 8.47 -4.89
C THR A 170 -4.27 7.82 -3.59
N GLY A 171 -3.54 7.99 -2.48
CA GLY A 171 -3.99 7.58 -1.15
C GLY A 171 -5.27 8.28 -0.71
N LEU A 172 -5.40 9.60 -0.91
CA LEU A 172 -6.64 10.32 -0.63
C LEU A 172 -7.78 9.90 -1.56
N ALA A 173 -7.50 9.69 -2.85
CA ALA A 173 -8.50 9.18 -3.78
C ALA A 173 -9.09 7.85 -3.28
N LEU A 174 -8.24 6.93 -2.79
CA LEU A 174 -8.70 5.68 -2.19
C LEU A 174 -9.53 5.90 -0.91
N ALA A 175 -9.07 6.78 -0.01
CA ALA A 175 -9.78 7.11 1.22
C ALA A 175 -11.19 7.69 0.96
N PHE A 176 -11.36 8.44 -0.14
CA PHE A 176 -12.64 9.02 -0.55
C PHE A 176 -13.41 8.17 -1.57
N GLY A 177 -12.95 6.95 -1.87
CA GLY A 177 -13.64 6.04 -2.79
C GLY A 177 -13.58 6.45 -4.27
N ILE A 178 -12.66 7.34 -4.64
CA ILE A 178 -12.41 7.77 -6.02
C ILE A 178 -11.57 6.70 -6.72
N THR A 179 -12.17 6.02 -7.70
CA THR A 179 -11.52 4.89 -8.41
C THR A 179 -11.08 5.21 -9.84
N LEU A 180 -11.61 6.28 -10.45
CA LEU A 180 -11.43 6.59 -11.88
C LEU A 180 -11.78 5.40 -12.81
N SER A 181 -12.70 4.54 -12.36
CA SER A 181 -13.17 3.36 -13.09
C SER A 181 -14.68 3.43 -13.32
N GLY A 182 -15.17 2.78 -14.37
CA GLY A 182 -16.59 2.55 -14.57
C GLY A 182 -17.20 1.61 -13.52
N PRO A 183 -18.53 1.40 -13.56
CA PRO A 183 -19.20 0.40 -12.72
C PRO A 183 -18.61 -1.00 -12.96
N LEU A 184 -18.73 -1.88 -11.95
CA LEU A 184 -18.35 -3.27 -12.11
C LEU A 184 -19.20 -3.89 -13.23
N PRO A 185 -18.59 -4.53 -14.23
CA PRO A 185 -19.34 -5.21 -15.27
C PRO A 185 -20.03 -6.44 -14.68
N ALA A 186 -21.23 -6.73 -15.18
CA ALA A 186 -21.88 -8.01 -14.89
C ALA A 186 -21.21 -9.13 -15.68
N ALA A 187 -21.00 -10.28 -15.04
CA ALA A 187 -20.48 -11.50 -15.68
C ALA A 187 -21.56 -12.61 -15.70
N GLY A 188 -22.83 -12.20 -15.75
CA GLY A 188 -23.97 -13.11 -15.64
C GLY A 188 -24.26 -13.56 -14.20
N PRO A 189 -25.07 -14.61 -14.03
CA PRO A 189 -25.40 -15.17 -12.72
C PRO A 189 -24.15 -15.56 -11.92
N ALA A 190 -24.21 -15.32 -10.61
CA ALA A 190 -23.14 -15.68 -9.67
C ALA A 190 -22.90 -17.19 -9.65
N VAL A 191 -21.62 -17.56 -9.52
CA VAL A 191 -21.15 -18.95 -9.40
C VAL A 191 -20.55 -19.19 -8.01
N PRO A 192 -20.58 -20.43 -7.48
CA PRO A 192 -19.89 -20.78 -6.24
C PRO A 192 -18.38 -20.53 -6.32
N LEU A 193 -17.73 -20.32 -5.16
CA LEU A 193 -16.29 -20.04 -5.08
C LEU A 193 -15.44 -21.09 -5.81
N HIS A 194 -15.77 -22.37 -5.65
CA HIS A 194 -15.06 -23.47 -6.30
C HIS A 194 -15.11 -23.38 -7.83
N GLU A 195 -16.29 -23.09 -8.38
CA GLU A 195 -16.47 -22.90 -9.82
C GLU A 195 -15.74 -21.65 -10.30
N ALA A 196 -15.80 -20.55 -9.56
CA ALA A 196 -15.05 -19.34 -9.88
C ALA A 196 -13.54 -19.57 -9.94
N VAL A 197 -12.98 -20.30 -8.97
CA VAL A 197 -11.55 -20.66 -8.96
C VAL A 197 -11.21 -21.49 -10.20
N ARG A 198 -12.01 -22.52 -10.52
CA ARG A 198 -11.81 -23.33 -11.74
C ARG A 198 -11.84 -22.47 -13.00
N MET A 199 -12.82 -21.59 -13.14
CA MET A 199 -12.94 -20.67 -14.29
C MET A 199 -11.70 -19.78 -14.43
N VAL A 200 -11.19 -19.24 -13.32
CA VAL A 200 -9.98 -18.41 -13.32
C VAL A 200 -8.76 -19.24 -13.73
N THR A 201 -8.56 -20.40 -13.12
CA THR A 201 -7.39 -21.27 -13.38
C THR A 201 -7.40 -21.93 -14.76
N ALA A 202 -8.55 -21.95 -15.43
CA ALA A 202 -8.65 -22.43 -16.81
C ALA A 202 -8.12 -21.41 -17.83
N GLN A 203 -8.11 -20.12 -17.48
CA GLN A 203 -7.71 -19.03 -18.37
C GLN A 203 -6.38 -18.36 -17.96
N HIS A 204 -5.99 -18.49 -16.70
CA HIS A 204 -4.81 -17.85 -16.13
C HIS A 204 -3.98 -18.83 -15.31
N ASP A 205 -2.67 -18.56 -15.19
CA ASP A 205 -1.79 -19.28 -14.26
C ASP A 205 -2.38 -19.24 -12.84
N PRO A 206 -2.65 -20.39 -12.19
CA PRO A 206 -3.14 -20.43 -10.82
C PRO A 206 -2.25 -19.67 -9.84
N SER A 207 -0.94 -19.57 -10.12
CA SER A 207 0.01 -18.84 -9.28
C SER A 207 -0.15 -17.32 -9.38
N ALA A 208 -0.78 -16.83 -10.44
CA ALA A 208 -1.09 -15.42 -10.65
C ALA A 208 -2.39 -15.00 -9.95
N LEU A 209 -3.18 -15.94 -9.43
CA LEU A 209 -4.37 -15.65 -8.65
C LEU A 209 -3.96 -15.04 -7.30
N LEU A 210 -4.49 -13.86 -6.98
CA LEU A 210 -4.24 -13.19 -5.69
C LEU A 210 -5.39 -13.45 -4.71
N TRP A 211 -6.62 -13.29 -5.19
CA TRP A 211 -7.80 -13.66 -4.43
C TRP A 211 -9.03 -13.87 -5.33
N VAL A 212 -9.95 -14.68 -4.84
CA VAL A 212 -11.33 -14.75 -5.33
C VAL A 212 -12.23 -14.46 -4.14
N ARG A 213 -13.13 -13.49 -4.21
CA ARG A 213 -14.01 -13.15 -3.08
C ARG A 213 -15.37 -12.66 -3.54
N GLN A 214 -16.37 -12.92 -2.72
CA GLN A 214 -17.72 -12.43 -2.95
C GLN A 214 -17.84 -10.96 -2.51
N ARG A 215 -18.45 -10.12 -3.35
CA ARG A 215 -18.82 -8.74 -3.02
C ARG A 215 -20.31 -8.55 -3.32
N GLY A 216 -21.14 -8.53 -2.28
CA GLY A 216 -22.59 -8.57 -2.46
C GLY A 216 -23.00 -9.89 -3.10
N ARG A 217 -23.64 -9.83 -4.27
CA ARG A 217 -24.01 -11.03 -5.03
C ARG A 217 -22.94 -11.49 -6.03
N ASP A 218 -21.98 -10.63 -6.34
CA ASP A 218 -21.01 -10.89 -7.40
C ASP A 218 -19.78 -11.60 -6.86
N GLN A 219 -19.21 -12.49 -7.67
CA GLN A 219 -17.90 -13.07 -7.41
C GLN A 219 -16.85 -12.25 -8.15
N LEU A 220 -15.81 -11.81 -7.45
CA LEU A 220 -14.69 -11.07 -8.02
C LEU A 220 -13.41 -11.88 -7.90
N ALA A 221 -12.55 -11.82 -8.91
CA ALA A 221 -11.19 -12.36 -8.85
C ALA A 221 -10.18 -11.23 -9.08
N ARG A 222 -9.06 -11.23 -8.35
CA ARG A 222 -7.91 -10.38 -8.64
C ARG A 222 -6.75 -11.25 -9.06
N ILE A 223 -6.21 -10.94 -10.22
CA ILE A 223 -5.23 -11.76 -10.93
C ILE A 223 -4.08 -10.83 -11.36
N ASP A 224 -2.85 -11.30 -11.24
CA ASP A 224 -1.70 -10.66 -11.86
C ASP A 224 -1.67 -11.01 -13.37
N VAL A 225 -1.94 -10.02 -14.21
CA VAL A 225 -1.92 -10.16 -15.67
C VAL A 225 -0.70 -9.43 -16.20
N GLY A 226 0.40 -10.16 -16.36
CA GLY A 226 1.64 -9.61 -16.92
C GLY A 226 2.28 -8.48 -16.09
N GLY A 227 2.08 -8.49 -14.76
CA GLY A 227 2.57 -7.47 -13.84
C GLY A 227 1.50 -6.43 -13.45
N GLU A 228 0.30 -6.47 -14.02
CA GLU A 228 -0.82 -5.62 -13.63
C GLU A 228 -1.85 -6.41 -12.80
N HIS A 229 -2.15 -5.96 -11.58
CA HIS A 229 -3.17 -6.59 -10.75
C HIS A 229 -4.57 -6.19 -11.21
N THR A 230 -5.16 -7.01 -12.07
CA THR A 230 -6.47 -6.77 -12.69
C THR A 230 -7.57 -7.44 -11.89
N VAL A 231 -8.72 -6.77 -11.75
CA VAL A 231 -9.91 -7.35 -11.15
C VAL A 231 -10.86 -7.80 -12.25
N PHE A 232 -11.41 -9.00 -12.12
CA PHE A 232 -12.41 -9.58 -13.00
C PHE A 232 -13.70 -9.80 -12.21
N SER A 233 -14.83 -9.49 -12.82
CA SER A 233 -16.11 -10.09 -12.43
C SER A 233 -16.15 -11.52 -12.95
N VAL A 234 -16.59 -12.45 -12.10
CA VAL A 234 -16.67 -13.88 -12.40
C VAL A 234 -18.12 -14.32 -12.26
N GLY A 235 -18.66 -14.90 -13.32
CA GLY A 235 -20.02 -15.45 -13.34
C GLY A 235 -20.20 -16.38 -14.52
N ARG A 236 -21.42 -16.88 -14.74
CA ARG A 236 -21.67 -17.90 -15.77
C ARG A 236 -21.30 -17.48 -17.20
N ASP A 237 -21.24 -16.19 -17.49
CA ASP A 237 -20.86 -15.68 -18.81
C ASP A 237 -19.34 -15.63 -19.00
N GLY A 238 -18.55 -15.92 -17.95
CA GLY A 238 -17.09 -15.97 -17.99
C GLY A 238 -16.41 -14.98 -17.06
N LEU A 239 -15.20 -14.58 -17.44
CA LEU A 239 -14.40 -13.56 -16.75
C LEU A 239 -14.52 -12.24 -17.52
N VAL A 240 -15.06 -11.21 -16.87
CA VAL A 240 -15.17 -9.88 -17.48
C VAL A 240 -14.27 -8.90 -16.72
N PRO A 241 -13.25 -8.29 -17.36
CA PRO A 241 -12.34 -7.39 -16.68
C PRO A 241 -13.07 -6.12 -16.22
N ALA A 242 -12.88 -5.75 -14.95
CA ALA A 242 -13.35 -4.49 -14.41
C ALA A 242 -12.49 -3.32 -14.94
N GLY A 243 -13.06 -2.11 -14.92
CA GLY A 243 -12.30 -0.91 -15.26
C GLY A 243 -11.09 -0.70 -14.35
N ARG A 244 -9.99 -0.21 -14.93
CA ARG A 244 -8.74 0.07 -14.19
C ARG A 244 -8.98 1.08 -13.07
N ASN A 245 -8.75 0.68 -11.83
CA ASN A 245 -8.72 1.58 -10.68
C ASN A 245 -7.34 2.24 -10.59
N TRP A 246 -7.11 3.28 -11.39
CA TRP A 246 -5.81 3.96 -11.50
C TRP A 246 -5.25 4.46 -10.16
N PRO A 247 -6.04 5.10 -9.28
CA PRO A 247 -5.56 5.47 -7.96
C PRO A 247 -5.01 4.27 -7.18
N ARG A 248 -5.72 3.14 -7.19
CA ARG A 248 -5.26 1.91 -6.53
C ARG A 248 -3.99 1.36 -7.16
N LEU A 249 -3.97 1.25 -8.49
CA LEU A 249 -2.84 0.71 -9.23
C LEU A 249 -1.55 1.50 -8.96
N LEU A 250 -1.62 2.83 -9.04
CA LEU A 250 -0.50 3.72 -8.77
C LEU A 250 -0.09 3.69 -7.29
N HIS A 251 -1.06 3.77 -6.37
CA HIS A 251 -0.77 3.80 -4.93
C HIS A 251 -0.14 2.50 -4.43
N GLU A 252 -0.63 1.35 -4.89
CA GLU A 252 -0.10 0.04 -4.48
C GLU A 252 1.15 -0.37 -5.28
N GLY A 253 1.38 0.21 -6.47
CA GLY A 253 2.54 -0.13 -7.31
C GLY A 253 2.34 -1.39 -8.13
N ASN A 254 1.09 -1.66 -8.55
CA ASN A 254 0.63 -2.94 -9.11
C ASN A 254 0.29 -2.88 -10.61
N TRP A 255 0.98 -2.04 -11.40
CA TRP A 255 0.63 -1.76 -12.81
C TRP A 255 1.68 -2.15 -13.85
N ALA A 256 2.91 -2.45 -13.43
CA ALA A 256 4.01 -2.87 -14.31
C ALA A 256 4.98 -3.79 -13.57
N GLY A 257 4.44 -4.71 -12.76
CA GLY A 257 5.18 -5.70 -11.98
C GLY A 257 6.26 -5.06 -11.11
N THR A 258 7.48 -5.58 -11.20
CA THR A 258 8.63 -5.12 -10.39
C THR A 258 8.96 -3.64 -10.62
N VAL A 259 8.74 -3.10 -11.82
CA VAL A 259 9.09 -1.71 -12.13
C VAL A 259 8.20 -0.74 -11.35
N SER A 260 6.88 -0.94 -11.37
CA SER A 260 5.95 -0.09 -10.62
C SER A 260 6.15 -0.20 -9.12
N ALA A 261 6.50 -1.38 -8.62
CA ALA A 261 6.82 -1.59 -7.22
C ALA A 261 8.09 -0.83 -6.80
N LEU A 262 9.15 -0.89 -7.63
CA LEU A 262 10.41 -0.19 -7.37
C LEU A 262 10.22 1.33 -7.37
N ILE A 263 9.36 1.87 -8.23
CA ILE A 263 8.99 3.29 -8.20
C ILE A 263 8.41 3.66 -6.83
N ASN A 264 7.51 2.84 -6.28
CA ASN A 264 6.92 3.09 -4.96
C ASN A 264 7.94 2.93 -3.81
N VAL A 265 8.90 2.02 -3.93
CA VAL A 265 10.05 1.92 -3.01
C VAL A 265 10.84 3.23 -3.01
N VAL A 266 11.20 3.75 -4.19
CA VAL A 266 11.96 5.01 -4.32
C VAL A 266 11.19 6.19 -3.72
N ILE A 267 9.89 6.29 -4.01
CA ILE A 267 9.01 7.33 -3.44
C ILE A 267 9.01 7.25 -1.91
N SER A 268 8.84 6.04 -1.36
CA SER A 268 8.76 5.83 0.08
C SER A 268 10.08 6.13 0.79
N ILE A 269 11.22 5.71 0.22
CA ILE A 269 12.56 6.07 0.72
C ILE A 269 12.75 7.59 0.70
N ALA A 270 12.38 8.25 -0.40
CA ALA A 270 12.49 9.69 -0.52
C ALA A 270 11.62 10.41 0.53
N ALA A 271 10.38 9.98 0.74
CA ALA A 271 9.49 10.57 1.74
C ALA A 271 10.03 10.39 3.18
N VAL A 272 10.49 9.18 3.53
CA VAL A 272 11.13 8.91 4.83
C VAL A 272 12.38 9.79 5.01
N ALA A 273 13.23 9.89 3.98
CA ALA A 273 14.42 10.72 4.01
C ALA A 273 14.08 12.21 4.19
N LEU A 274 13.04 12.71 3.52
CA LEU A 274 12.58 14.11 3.66
C LEU A 274 12.07 14.39 5.08
N LEU A 275 11.29 13.48 5.66
CA LEU A 275 10.86 13.60 7.06
C LEU A 275 12.06 13.62 8.02
N ALA A 276 12.95 12.63 7.91
CA ALA A 276 14.13 12.50 8.76
C ALA A 276 15.05 13.72 8.66
N THR A 277 15.40 14.13 7.45
CA THR A 277 16.25 15.31 7.22
C THR A 277 15.57 16.61 7.69
N GLY A 278 14.26 16.74 7.54
CA GLY A 278 13.47 17.86 8.07
C GLY A 278 13.58 17.97 9.60
N LEU A 279 13.40 16.86 10.31
CA LEU A 279 13.52 16.79 11.78
C LEU A 279 14.95 17.08 12.25
N VAL A 280 15.96 16.51 11.59
CA VAL A 280 17.39 16.78 11.91
C VAL A 280 17.74 18.25 11.72
N LEU A 281 17.29 18.88 10.62
CA LEU A 281 17.53 20.29 10.36
C LEU A 281 16.85 21.19 11.40
N TRP A 282 15.65 20.82 11.86
CA TRP A 282 14.98 21.51 12.95
C TRP A 282 15.77 21.37 14.26
N GLY A 283 16.15 20.15 14.65
CA GLY A 283 16.89 19.88 15.89
C GLY A 283 18.22 20.63 15.94
N ARG A 284 19.02 20.58 14.85
CA ARG A 284 20.27 21.35 14.72
C ARG A 284 20.06 22.85 14.91
N ARG A 285 18.93 23.40 14.44
CA ARG A 285 18.63 24.83 14.62
C ARG A 285 18.28 25.16 16.08
N GLN A 286 17.56 24.30 16.78
CA GLN A 286 17.23 24.53 18.20
C GLN A 286 18.47 24.46 19.09
N LEU A 287 19.36 23.48 18.86
CA LEU A 287 20.61 23.36 19.59
C LEU A 287 21.51 24.59 19.40
N ARG A 288 21.64 25.10 18.17
CA ARG A 288 22.38 26.34 17.90
C ARG A 288 21.79 27.54 18.63
N ARG A 289 20.46 27.70 18.61
CA ARG A 289 19.76 28.79 19.31
C ARG A 289 19.95 28.75 20.83
N ARG A 290 20.00 27.56 21.42
CA ARG A 290 20.28 27.38 22.85
C ARG A 290 21.74 27.76 23.17
N ARG A 291 22.70 27.33 22.36
CA ARG A 291 24.13 27.67 22.54
C ARG A 291 24.41 29.17 22.43
N THR A 292 23.77 29.86 21.49
CA THR A 292 23.91 31.32 21.33
C THR A 292 23.18 32.13 22.41
N ARG A 293 22.32 31.49 23.21
CA ARG A 293 21.63 32.09 24.38
C ARG A 293 22.28 31.67 25.70
N GLY A 294 23.54 31.23 25.67
CA GLY A 294 24.33 30.99 26.89
C GLY A 294 24.40 32.24 27.77
N PRO A 295 24.75 32.09 29.06
CA PRO A 295 24.65 33.18 30.03
C PRO A 295 25.38 34.42 29.52
N ALA A 296 24.72 35.57 29.60
CA ALA A 296 25.36 36.85 29.35
C ALA A 296 26.64 36.92 30.20
N PRO A 297 27.77 37.42 29.65
CA PRO A 297 28.97 37.61 30.46
C PRO A 297 28.57 38.43 31.67
N ALA A 298 28.88 37.92 32.88
CA ALA A 298 28.72 38.69 34.10
C ALA A 298 29.53 39.97 33.91
N SER A 299 28.84 41.11 33.84
CA SER A 299 29.46 42.42 33.86
C SER A 299 30.26 42.53 35.15
N ALA A 300 31.58 42.61 35.02
CA ALA A 300 32.51 42.92 36.10
C ALA A 300 32.45 44.40 36.46
#